data_AF-A0A803NKR6-F1
#
_entry.id   AF-A0A803NKR6-F1
#
_cell.length_a   1.000
_cell.length_b   1.000
_cell.length_c   1.000
_cell.angle_alpha   90.00
_cell.angle_beta   90.00
_cell.angle_gamma   90.00
#
_symmetry.space_group_name_H-M   'P 1'
#
loop_
_entity.id
_entity.type
_entity.pdbx_description
1 polymer ?
#
loop_
_entity_poly.entity_id
_entity_poly.type
_entity_poly.pdbx_seq_one_letter_code
_entity_poly.pdbx_strand_id
1 'polypeptide(L)'
;MSEITYIHIHECNDFSIGVFCFPAGGTFPLHDHPGMTVFSKLLYGSLYTKAYDWVSVYNSTATTRTFGLGGLVREEMVNAPTQTSILFPNCGGNIHTFTAITPCAILDVLTPPYSDDLGRPSTYYFDILIPSLPGYSVLEERELPDDLVVAGAPYLGPPVDARDHIC
;
A
#
# COMPACT_ATOMS: atom_id res chain seq x y z
N MET A 1 -6.42 -18.73 9.79
CA MET A 1 -6.31 -17.48 9.01
C MET A 1 -5.03 -17.57 8.22
N SER A 2 -5.05 -17.16 6.96
CA SER A 2 -3.87 -17.18 6.12
C SER A 2 -3.16 -15.83 6.23
N GLU A 3 -1.95 -15.84 6.74
CA GLU A 3 -1.11 -14.68 7.08
C GLU A 3 -0.39 -14.12 5.84
N ILE A 4 -0.27 -12.80 5.74
CA ILE A 4 0.57 -12.14 4.70
C ILE A 4 2.02 -12.22 5.18
N THR A 5 2.96 -12.57 4.30
CA THR A 5 4.39 -12.56 4.63
C THR A 5 5.07 -11.36 3.99
N TYR A 6 5.85 -10.61 4.76
CA TYR A 6 6.73 -9.56 4.27
C TYR A 6 8.19 -10.04 4.27
N ILE A 7 8.80 -10.03 3.08
CA ILE A 7 10.22 -10.33 2.90
C ILE A 7 10.94 -9.00 2.67
N HIS A 8 11.67 -8.56 3.69
CA HIS A 8 12.54 -7.39 3.58
C HIS A 8 13.78 -7.72 2.75
N ILE A 9 14.07 -6.90 1.73
CA ILE A 9 15.24 -7.09 0.85
C ILE A 9 16.33 -6.06 1.18
N HIS A 10 15.97 -4.78 1.24
CA HIS A 10 16.91 -3.68 1.52
C HIS A 10 16.18 -2.45 2.04
N GLU A 11 16.85 -1.64 2.84
CA GLU A 11 16.38 -0.32 3.26
C GLU A 11 17.55 0.62 3.56
N CYS A 12 17.36 1.87 3.16
CA CYS A 12 18.20 3.01 3.48
C CYS A 12 17.31 4.25 3.66
N ASN A 13 17.90 5.43 3.81
CA ASN A 13 17.14 6.68 3.99
C ASN A 13 16.32 7.07 2.76
N ASP A 14 16.77 6.69 1.56
CA ASP A 14 16.18 7.12 0.29
C ASP A 14 15.15 6.14 -0.25
N PHE A 15 15.30 4.84 0.02
CA PHE A 15 14.36 3.83 -0.44
C PHE A 15 14.36 2.54 0.38
N SER A 16 13.27 1.78 0.26
CA SER A 16 13.18 0.41 0.74
C SER A 16 12.66 -0.51 -0.36
N ILE A 17 13.05 -1.77 -0.29
CA ILE A 17 12.63 -2.84 -1.19
C ILE A 17 12.09 -3.98 -0.35
N GLY A 18 10.87 -4.38 -0.63
CA GLY A 18 10.21 -5.49 0.06
C GLY A 18 9.27 -6.26 -0.84
N VAL A 19 9.00 -7.52 -0.47
CA VAL A 19 8.02 -8.36 -1.16
C VAL A 19 6.94 -8.77 -0.18
N PHE A 20 5.70 -8.47 -0.53
CA PHE A 20 4.52 -9.00 0.16
C PHE A 20 4.02 -10.25 -0.56
N CYS A 21 4.03 -11.38 0.14
CA CYS A 21 3.48 -12.65 -0.30
C CYS A 21 2.09 -12.82 0.32
N PHE A 22 1.07 -12.86 -0.52
CA PHE A 22 -0.31 -13.01 -0.11
C PHE A 22 -0.80 -14.44 -0.32
N PRO A 23 -1.49 -15.02 0.68
CA PRO A 23 -2.34 -16.17 0.43
C PRO A 23 -3.61 -15.76 -0.33
N ALA A 24 -4.30 -16.71 -0.97
CA ALA A 24 -5.59 -16.43 -1.60
C ALA A 24 -6.60 -15.89 -0.57
N GLY A 25 -7.27 -14.79 -0.91
CA GLY A 25 -8.18 -14.06 -0.03
C GLY A 25 -7.50 -13.11 0.96
N GLY A 26 -6.16 -13.14 1.09
CA GLY A 26 -5.43 -12.21 1.93
C GLY A 26 -5.63 -10.77 1.45
N THR A 27 -5.93 -9.85 2.37
CA THR A 27 -6.16 -8.44 2.06
C THR A 27 -5.17 -7.57 2.82
N PHE A 28 -4.44 -6.71 2.12
CA PHE A 28 -3.77 -5.57 2.73
C PHE A 28 -4.77 -4.42 2.68
N PRO A 29 -5.23 -3.94 3.85
CA PRO A 29 -6.30 -2.95 3.91
C PRO A 29 -5.95 -1.64 3.23
N LEU A 30 -6.97 -0.82 2.97
CA LEU A 30 -6.81 0.50 2.39
C LEU A 30 -5.88 1.35 3.26
N HIS A 31 -4.77 1.81 2.70
CA HIS A 31 -3.73 2.57 3.41
C HIS A 31 -3.07 3.60 2.48
N ASP A 32 -2.45 4.63 3.05
CA ASP A 32 -1.75 5.69 2.31
C ASP A 32 -0.22 5.56 2.33
N HIS A 33 0.43 6.43 1.57
CA HIS A 33 1.88 6.51 1.39
C HIS A 33 2.33 7.99 1.47
N PRO A 34 2.35 8.60 2.68
CA PRO A 34 2.47 10.04 2.83
C PRO A 34 3.84 10.56 2.39
N GLY A 35 3.84 11.41 1.35
CA GLY A 35 5.07 12.00 0.81
C GLY A 35 5.93 11.04 0.00
N MET A 36 5.41 9.85 -0.34
CA MET A 36 6.18 8.79 -0.98
C MET A 36 5.80 8.62 -2.45
N THR A 37 6.77 8.21 -3.26
CA THR A 37 6.54 7.59 -4.57
C THR A 37 6.79 6.10 -4.41
N VAL A 38 5.89 5.26 -4.93
CA VAL A 38 6.00 3.80 -4.81
C VAL A 38 5.88 3.14 -6.16
N PHE A 39 6.82 2.24 -6.44
CA PHE A 39 6.79 1.36 -7.60
C PHE A 39 6.35 -0.02 -7.14
N SER A 40 5.27 -0.55 -7.72
CA SER A 40 4.72 -1.85 -7.36
C SER A 40 4.68 -2.76 -8.57
N LYS A 41 5.11 -4.01 -8.39
CA LYS A 41 5.06 -5.04 -9.43
C LYS A 41 4.53 -6.36 -8.89
N LEU A 42 3.42 -6.81 -9.45
CA LEU A 42 2.94 -8.18 -9.28
C LEU A 42 3.92 -9.14 -9.97
N LEU A 43 4.59 -9.97 -9.17
CA LEU A 43 5.59 -10.94 -9.62
C LEU A 43 4.93 -12.21 -10.18
N TYR A 44 3.90 -12.71 -9.48
CA TYR A 44 3.07 -13.84 -9.90
C TYR A 44 1.68 -13.75 -9.28
N GLY A 45 0.75 -14.56 -9.79
CA GLY A 45 -0.61 -14.66 -9.26
C GLY A 45 -1.53 -13.56 -9.77
N SER A 46 -2.61 -13.32 -9.03
CA SER A 46 -3.65 -12.37 -9.36
C SER A 46 -4.22 -11.71 -8.11
N LEU A 47 -4.57 -10.44 -8.22
CA LEU A 47 -5.14 -9.66 -7.14
C LEU A 47 -6.22 -8.71 -7.67
N TYR A 48 -7.08 -8.28 -6.76
CA TYR A 48 -7.94 -7.13 -6.92
C TYR A 48 -7.27 -5.92 -6.25
N THR A 49 -7.30 -4.77 -6.91
CA THR A 49 -6.83 -3.52 -6.32
C THR A 49 -7.86 -2.43 -6.50
N LYS A 50 -7.98 -1.60 -5.47
CA LYS A 50 -8.77 -0.38 -5.47
C LYS A 50 -7.90 0.75 -4.93
N ALA A 51 -7.87 1.88 -5.61
CA ALA A 51 -6.99 2.99 -5.29
C ALA A 51 -7.67 4.35 -5.47
N TYR A 52 -7.28 5.30 -4.63
CA TYR A 52 -7.84 6.63 -4.53
C TYR A 52 -6.75 7.68 -4.39
N ASP A 53 -7.09 8.90 -4.81
CA ASP A 53 -6.37 10.11 -4.45
C ASP A 53 -7.33 11.06 -3.72
N TRP A 54 -6.80 11.85 -2.79
CA TRP A 54 -7.58 12.85 -2.08
C TRP A 54 -8.09 13.95 -3.03
N VAL A 55 -9.39 14.23 -2.97
CA VAL A 55 -10.02 15.40 -3.60
C VAL A 55 -10.11 16.54 -2.60
N SER A 56 -10.50 16.22 -1.36
CA SER A 56 -10.46 17.12 -0.23
C SER A 56 -10.20 16.33 1.06
N VAL A 57 -9.39 16.91 1.94
CA VAL A 57 -9.02 16.31 3.23
C VAL A 57 -9.43 17.26 4.35
N TYR A 58 -10.02 16.71 5.40
CA TYR A 58 -10.41 17.43 6.60
C TYR A 58 -9.77 16.76 7.80
N ASN A 59 -9.02 17.54 8.56
CA ASN A 59 -8.47 17.10 9.85
C ASN A 59 -9.41 17.60 10.94
N SER A 60 -10.14 16.68 11.57
CA SER A 60 -11.00 17.02 12.71
C SER A 60 -10.13 17.36 13.92
N THR A 61 -10.24 18.59 14.40
CA THR A 61 -9.60 19.00 15.66
C THR A 61 -10.17 18.29 16.88
N ALA A 62 -11.35 17.66 16.76
CA ALA A 62 -12.05 17.00 17.85
C ALA A 62 -11.72 15.50 17.99
N THR A 63 -11.33 14.83 16.90
CA THR A 63 -11.17 13.36 16.87
C THR A 63 -9.79 12.90 16.42
N THR A 64 -8.86 13.83 16.09
CA THR A 64 -7.52 13.58 15.52
C THR A 64 -7.47 12.73 14.24
N ARG A 65 -8.60 12.20 13.79
CA ARG A 65 -8.74 11.34 12.61
C ARG A 65 -8.90 12.18 11.35
N THR A 66 -8.21 11.72 10.33
CA THR A 66 -8.27 12.21 8.96
C THR A 66 -9.54 11.67 8.30
N PHE A 67 -10.32 12.54 7.68
CA PHE A 67 -11.44 12.11 6.84
C PHE A 67 -11.58 13.03 5.64
N GLY A 68 -12.13 12.53 4.54
CA GLY A 68 -12.21 13.34 3.33
C GLY A 68 -12.88 12.65 2.17
N LEU A 69 -12.92 13.35 1.04
CA LEU A 69 -13.43 12.81 -0.21
C LEU A 69 -12.24 12.23 -1.01
N GLY A 70 -12.28 10.94 -1.29
CA GLY A 70 -11.37 10.26 -2.21
C GLY A 70 -12.00 10.12 -3.60
N GLY A 71 -11.24 10.44 -4.64
CA GLY A 71 -11.59 10.16 -6.03
C GLY A 71 -10.99 8.81 -6.45
N LEU A 72 -11.80 7.94 -7.03
CA LEU A 72 -11.38 6.61 -7.48
C LEU A 72 -10.44 6.77 -8.68
N VAL A 73 -9.23 6.23 -8.53
CA VAL A 73 -8.19 6.25 -9.56
C VAL A 73 -8.19 4.94 -10.34
N ARG A 74 -8.38 3.83 -9.61
CA ARG A 74 -8.32 2.48 -10.17
C ARG A 74 -9.19 1.54 -9.34
N GLU A 75 -9.88 0.65 -10.04
CA GLU A 75 -10.60 -0.48 -9.46
C GLU A 75 -10.59 -1.63 -10.47
N GLU A 76 -9.67 -2.58 -10.29
CA GLU A 76 -9.46 -3.62 -11.30
C GLU A 76 -8.88 -4.92 -10.74
N MET A 77 -9.02 -5.99 -11.52
CA MET A 77 -8.29 -7.24 -11.32
C MET A 77 -6.99 -7.22 -12.12
N VAL A 78 -5.87 -7.44 -11.44
CA VAL A 78 -4.53 -7.48 -12.03
C VAL A 78 -4.04 -8.93 -12.04
N ASN A 79 -3.52 -9.38 -13.18
CA ASN A 79 -2.96 -10.71 -13.36
C ASN A 79 -1.50 -10.60 -13.81
N ALA A 80 -0.61 -11.41 -13.26
CA ALA A 80 0.76 -11.52 -13.76
C ALA A 80 0.78 -12.28 -15.11
N PRO A 81 1.63 -11.88 -16.08
CA PRO A 81 2.57 -10.77 -16.01
C PRO A 81 1.89 -9.41 -16.22
N THR A 82 2.34 -8.41 -15.46
CA THR A 82 1.89 -7.02 -15.58
C THR A 82 3.06 -6.04 -15.69
N GLN A 83 2.80 -4.85 -16.21
CA GLN A 83 3.71 -3.72 -16.10
C GLN A 83 3.83 -3.26 -14.66
N THR A 84 4.94 -2.59 -14.32
CA THR A 84 5.10 -1.95 -13.01
C THR A 84 4.12 -0.78 -12.91
N SER A 85 3.36 -0.69 -11.82
CA SER A 85 2.55 0.49 -11.51
C SER A 85 3.35 1.46 -10.65
N ILE A 86 2.99 2.74 -10.73
CA ILE A 86 3.59 3.81 -9.93
C ILE A 86 2.47 4.63 -9.26
N LEU A 87 2.69 5.01 -8.02
CA LEU A 87 1.95 6.08 -7.35
C LEU A 87 2.91 7.18 -6.91
N PHE A 88 2.38 8.39 -6.75
CA PHE A 88 3.07 9.58 -6.29
C PHE A 88 2.43 10.08 -4.98
N PRO A 89 3.02 11.09 -4.31
CA PRO A 89 2.48 11.57 -3.03
C PRO A 89 1.01 12.01 -3.08
N ASN A 90 0.58 12.60 -4.21
CA ASN A 90 -0.76 13.19 -4.33
C ASN A 90 -1.51 12.74 -5.60
N CYS A 91 -0.98 11.76 -6.34
CA CYS A 91 -1.65 11.23 -7.52
C CYS A 91 -1.24 9.80 -7.87
N GLY A 92 -2.05 9.12 -8.68
CA GLY A 92 -1.77 7.74 -9.12
C GLY A 92 -2.31 6.67 -8.19
N GLY A 93 -3.16 7.05 -7.23
CA GLY A 93 -3.75 6.13 -6.28
C GLY A 93 -2.87 5.95 -5.04
N ASN A 94 -2.50 7.06 -4.40
CA ASN A 94 -1.68 7.07 -3.18
C ASN A 94 -2.30 6.23 -2.06
N ILE A 95 -3.64 6.18 -2.01
CA ILE A 95 -4.38 5.40 -1.02
C ILE A 95 -4.89 4.15 -1.70
N HIS A 96 -4.42 2.96 -1.33
CA HIS A 96 -4.82 1.74 -2.04
C HIS A 96 -4.98 0.52 -1.14
N THR A 97 -5.69 -0.48 -1.66
CA THR A 97 -5.87 -1.80 -1.05
C THR A 97 -5.51 -2.89 -2.06
N PHE A 98 -5.06 -4.03 -1.54
CA PHE A 98 -4.82 -5.23 -2.32
C PHE A 98 -5.57 -6.40 -1.70
N THR A 99 -6.32 -7.14 -2.51
CA THR A 99 -6.95 -8.39 -2.11
C THR A 99 -6.52 -9.49 -3.08
N ALA A 100 -5.76 -10.46 -2.60
CA ALA A 100 -5.28 -11.56 -3.41
C ALA A 100 -6.42 -12.47 -3.85
N ILE A 101 -6.51 -12.75 -5.16
CA ILE A 101 -7.49 -13.68 -5.73
C ILE A 101 -6.91 -15.09 -5.74
N THR A 102 -5.66 -15.21 -6.16
CA THR A 102 -4.83 -16.41 -6.02
C THR A 102 -3.68 -16.10 -5.07
N PRO A 103 -2.90 -17.09 -4.59
CA PRO A 103 -1.62 -16.78 -3.98
C PRO A 103 -0.79 -15.91 -4.94
N CYS A 104 -0.25 -14.81 -4.44
CA CYS A 104 0.46 -13.82 -5.25
C CYS A 104 1.61 -13.18 -4.48
N ALA A 105 2.52 -12.54 -5.20
CA ALA A 105 3.58 -11.74 -4.59
C ALA A 105 3.71 -10.38 -5.28
N ILE A 106 3.79 -9.33 -4.48
CA ILE A 106 3.98 -7.95 -4.94
C ILE A 106 5.36 -7.49 -4.45
N LEU A 107 6.21 -7.04 -5.38
CA LEU A 107 7.44 -6.34 -5.06
C LEU A 107 7.13 -4.84 -5.02
N ASP A 108 7.47 -4.19 -3.90
CA ASP A 108 7.36 -2.75 -3.74
C ASP A 108 8.74 -2.12 -3.55
N VAL A 109 8.92 -0.95 -4.17
CA VAL A 109 10.04 -0.04 -3.94
C VAL A 109 9.46 1.29 -3.48
N LEU A 110 9.71 1.66 -2.22
CA LEU A 110 9.18 2.86 -1.58
C LEU A 110 10.26 3.94 -1.57
N THR A 111 9.97 5.15 -2.01
CA THR A 111 10.92 6.27 -2.03
C THR A 111 10.28 7.57 -1.49
N PRO A 112 10.66 8.07 -0.30
CA PRO A 112 11.41 7.37 0.76
C PRO A 112 10.58 6.26 1.43
N PRO A 113 11.15 5.47 2.34
CA PRO A 113 10.38 4.56 3.19
C PRO A 113 9.47 5.32 4.17
N TYR A 114 8.50 4.59 4.74
CA TYR A 114 7.77 5.01 5.93
C TYR A 114 8.72 5.33 7.09
N SER A 115 8.32 6.27 7.95
CA SER A 115 9.07 6.63 9.15
C SER A 115 8.19 7.46 10.08
N ASP A 116 7.84 6.89 11.24
CA ASP A 116 7.05 7.59 12.26
C ASP A 116 7.79 8.85 12.75
N ASP A 117 9.10 8.74 13.00
CA ASP A 117 9.96 9.83 13.47
C ASP A 117 10.02 11.02 12.50
N LEU A 118 9.87 10.75 11.20
CA LEU A 118 9.87 11.77 10.15
C LEU A 118 8.46 12.13 9.67
N GLY A 119 7.42 11.75 10.41
CA GLY A 119 6.03 12.13 10.13
C GLY A 119 5.46 11.45 8.88
N ARG A 120 5.92 10.24 8.56
CA ARG A 120 5.41 9.40 7.47
C ARG A 120 4.95 8.03 8.00
N PRO A 121 3.99 7.97 8.95
CA PRO A 121 3.37 6.71 9.33
C PRO A 121 2.52 6.17 8.17
N SER A 122 2.17 4.89 8.18
CA SER A 122 1.10 4.38 7.32
C SER A 122 -0.23 4.56 8.04
N THR A 123 -1.18 5.24 7.39
CA THR A 123 -2.53 5.44 7.91
C THR A 123 -3.51 4.56 7.15
N TYR A 124 -4.47 3.97 7.87
CA TYR A 124 -5.47 3.06 7.30
C TYR A 124 -6.83 3.73 7.21
N TYR A 125 -7.65 3.32 6.24
CA TYR A 125 -8.94 3.94 5.96
C TYR A 125 -10.07 2.92 5.77
N PHE A 126 -11.29 3.35 6.08
CA PHE A 126 -12.51 2.81 5.48
C PHE A 126 -12.84 3.59 4.21
N ASP A 127 -13.29 2.92 3.15
CA ASP A 127 -13.97 3.57 2.03
C ASP A 127 -15.49 3.41 2.15
N ILE A 128 -16.19 4.53 2.30
CA ILE A 128 -17.64 4.58 2.41
C ILE A 128 -18.19 5.10 1.09
N LEU A 129 -18.90 4.22 0.37
CA LEU A 129 -19.49 4.55 -0.93
C LEU A 129 -20.52 5.67 -0.81
N ILE A 130 -20.53 6.57 -1.78
CA ILE A 130 -21.54 7.62 -1.93
C ILE A 130 -22.46 7.22 -3.10
N PRO A 131 -23.66 6.65 -2.86
CA PRO A 131 -24.49 6.09 -3.94
C PRO A 131 -24.84 7.09 -5.05
N SER A 132 -24.96 8.37 -4.70
CA SER A 132 -25.29 9.45 -5.63
C SER A 132 -24.08 10.05 -6.37
N LEU A 133 -22.85 9.64 -6.04
CA LEU A 133 -21.62 10.18 -6.62
C LEU A 133 -20.63 9.06 -7.00
N PRO A 134 -20.90 8.35 -8.12
CA PRO A 134 -20.03 7.27 -8.60
C PRO A 134 -18.60 7.74 -8.83
N GLY A 135 -17.62 6.89 -8.51
CA GLY A 135 -16.20 7.22 -8.62
C GLY A 135 -15.67 8.05 -7.46
N TYR A 136 -16.47 8.31 -6.42
CA TYR A 136 -16.02 8.97 -5.20
C TYR A 136 -16.44 8.19 -3.97
N SER A 137 -15.66 8.31 -2.90
CA SER A 137 -15.95 7.68 -1.60
C SER A 137 -15.52 8.62 -0.48
N VAL A 138 -16.22 8.57 0.65
CA VAL A 138 -15.69 9.16 1.88
C VAL A 138 -14.63 8.19 2.39
N LEU A 139 -13.42 8.69 2.58
CA LEU A 139 -12.35 7.94 3.22
C LEU A 139 -12.25 8.42 4.67
N GLU A 140 -12.36 7.49 5.62
CA GLU A 140 -12.31 7.78 7.05
C GLU A 140 -11.19 6.97 7.69
N GLU A 141 -10.28 7.66 8.37
CA GLU A 141 -9.17 7.02 9.09
C GLU A 141 -9.69 6.03 10.13
N ARG A 142 -9.00 4.90 10.21
CA ARG A 142 -9.30 3.82 11.15
C ARG A 142 -8.03 3.30 11.78
N GLU A 143 -8.20 2.66 12.93
CA GLU A 143 -7.13 1.89 13.56
C GLU A 143 -6.70 0.72 12.65
N LEU A 144 -5.47 0.26 12.86
CA LEU A 144 -4.97 -0.97 12.25
C LEU A 144 -5.98 -2.11 12.50
N PRO A 145 -6.45 -2.80 11.45
CA PRO A 145 -7.38 -3.92 11.65
C PRO A 145 -6.74 -5.05 12.46
N ASP A 146 -7.44 -5.54 13.49
CA ASP A 146 -6.97 -6.62 14.37
C ASP A 146 -6.70 -7.94 13.62
N ASP A 147 -7.30 -8.11 12.44
CA ASP A 147 -7.15 -9.28 11.58
C ASP A 147 -6.01 -9.15 10.55
N LEU A 148 -5.37 -7.98 10.44
CA LEU A 148 -4.18 -7.81 9.63
C LEU A 148 -2.97 -8.38 10.37
N VAL A 149 -2.51 -9.54 9.91
CA VAL A 149 -1.26 -10.15 10.37
C VAL A 149 -0.25 -10.19 9.22
N VAL A 150 0.87 -9.50 9.42
CA VAL A 150 2.01 -9.48 8.48
C VAL A 150 3.24 -10.08 9.17
N ALA A 151 3.59 -11.31 8.82
CA ALA A 151 4.80 -11.96 9.33
C ALA A 151 6.04 -11.52 8.55
N GLY A 152 7.08 -11.12 9.26
CA GLY A 152 8.41 -10.96 8.67
C GLY A 152 9.05 -12.30 8.32
N ALA A 153 9.70 -12.40 7.17
CA ALA A 153 10.53 -13.54 6.78
C ALA A 153 11.87 -13.07 6.20
N PRO A 154 12.96 -13.86 6.37
CA PRO A 154 14.26 -13.52 5.82
C PRO A 154 14.25 -13.63 4.30
N TYR A 155 14.99 -12.74 3.64
CA TYR A 155 15.29 -12.88 2.23
C TYR A 155 16.31 -14.00 1.99
N LEU A 156 15.92 -15.00 1.18
CA LEU A 156 16.73 -16.19 0.86
C LEU A 156 17.12 -16.25 -0.62
N GLY A 157 16.93 -15.17 -1.37
CA GLY A 157 17.29 -15.08 -2.78
C GLY A 157 18.79 -14.84 -3.00
N PRO A 158 19.20 -14.58 -4.26
CA PRO A 158 20.58 -14.22 -4.58
C PRO A 158 21.05 -13.00 -3.76
N PRO A 159 22.33 -12.96 -3.34
CA PRO A 159 22.82 -11.88 -2.49
C PRO A 159 22.64 -10.51 -3.15
N VAL A 160 22.13 -9.57 -2.38
CA VAL A 160 22.14 -8.14 -2.72
C VAL A 160 23.40 -7.55 -2.11
N ASP A 161 24.37 -7.18 -2.95
CA ASP A 161 25.62 -6.57 -2.46
C ASP A 161 25.33 -5.12 -2.07
N ALA A 162 25.16 -4.87 -0.78
CA ALA A 162 25.01 -3.53 -0.22
C ALA A 162 26.37 -2.86 0.07
N ARG A 163 27.47 -3.37 -0.50
CA ARG A 163 28.80 -2.78 -0.33
C ARG A 163 28.92 -1.48 -1.12
N ASP A 164 29.44 -0.49 -0.41
CA ASP A 164 29.72 0.90 -0.80
C ASP A 164 28.50 1.83 -0.88
N HIS A 165 28.23 2.52 0.25
CA HIS A 165 27.92 3.96 0.38
C HIS A 165 27.01 4.68 -0.64
N ILE A 166 26.19 3.99 -1.41
CA ILE A 166 25.18 4.62 -2.26
C ILE A 166 23.88 4.65 -1.46
N CYS A 167 23.88 5.53 -0.45
CA CYS A 167 22.77 6.22 0.21
C CYS A 167 23.28 6.82 1.54
#